data_AF-A0A3E4E667-F1
#
_entry.id   AF-A0A3E4E667-F1
#
_cell.length_a   1.000
_cell.length_b   1.000
_cell.length_c   1.000
_cell.angle_alpha   90.00
_cell.angle_beta   90.00
_cell.angle_gamma   90.00
#
_symmetry.space_group_name_H-M   'P 1'
#
loop_
_entity.id
_entity.type
_entity.pdbx_description
1 polymer ?
#
loop_
_entity_poly.entity_id
_entity_poly.type
_entity_poly.pdbx_seq_one_letter_code
_entity_poly.pdbx_strand_id
1 'polypeptide(L)'
;MIDMRLRYRIVHMALDIEHHTKLQLLRMMDKFNEDGYQIVQDYMDSLSEVQRKNCDSEINRNKGNIYCGDIVDKYDGAYPIWAFIEIIPFGRLVAFYGFCADRFADKEMKNNFYRLLTCKEIRNASAHSNCILNDLKARTAAHKTNTAVTNELMMINDMNSNFRRNRMSNARIQQLVTLFYMHRTMVESDGIKKSESEEIQKVMKRIDRNYDYYSTNPMIKGTFDFANLKK
;
A
#
# COMPACT_ATOMS: atom_id res chain seq x y z
N MET A 1 13.03 16.66 9.69
CA MET A 1 11.58 17.00 9.72
C MET A 1 10.83 16.62 8.42
N ILE A 2 11.41 16.78 7.22
CA ILE A 2 10.75 16.42 5.94
C ILE A 2 10.40 14.93 5.87
N ASP A 3 11.39 14.05 6.08
CA ASP A 3 11.20 12.59 6.05
C ASP A 3 10.10 12.13 7.02
N MET A 4 10.11 12.65 8.26
CA MET A 4 9.06 12.37 9.25
C MET A 4 7.66 12.73 8.75
N ARG A 5 7.48 13.92 8.16
CA ARG A 5 6.17 14.32 7.61
C ARG A 5 5.75 13.44 6.45
N LEU A 6 6.69 13.06 5.59
CA LEU A 6 6.44 12.12 4.50
C LEU A 6 6.00 10.76 5.04
N ARG A 7 6.66 10.23 6.09
CA ARG A 7 6.26 8.98 6.74
C ARG A 7 4.84 9.01 7.30
N TYR A 8 4.44 10.12 7.92
CA TYR A 8 3.06 10.27 8.41
C TYR A 8 2.04 10.25 7.27
N ARG A 9 2.33 10.92 6.15
CA ARG A 9 1.46 10.85 4.97
C ARG A 9 1.41 9.46 4.37
N ILE A 10 2.55 8.76 4.29
CA ILE A 10 2.62 7.38 3.80
C ILE A 10 1.72 6.46 4.64
N VAL A 11 1.79 6.56 5.98
CA VAL A 11 0.95 5.75 6.87
C VAL A 11 -0.53 6.06 6.64
N HIS A 12 -0.91 7.34 6.53
CA HIS A 12 -2.30 7.73 6.30
C HIS A 12 -2.85 7.19 4.98
N MET A 13 -2.13 7.38 3.87
CA MET A 13 -2.54 6.83 2.57
C MET A 13 -2.60 5.30 2.57
N ALA A 14 -1.71 4.63 3.30
CA ALA A 14 -1.75 3.19 3.43
C ALA A 14 -2.97 2.70 4.21
N LEU A 15 -3.42 3.44 5.23
CA LEU A 15 -4.67 3.15 5.95
C LEU A 15 -5.89 3.29 5.03
N ASP A 16 -5.93 4.33 4.19
CA ASP A 16 -7.00 4.51 3.20
C ASP A 16 -7.04 3.33 2.20
N ILE A 17 -5.86 2.91 1.71
CA ILE A 17 -5.73 1.76 0.80
C ILE A 17 -6.18 0.47 1.48
N GLU A 18 -5.76 0.24 2.73
CA GLU A 18 -6.15 -0.92 3.51
C GLU A 18 -7.67 -0.99 3.68
N HIS A 19 -8.30 0.13 4.06
CA HIS A 19 -9.75 0.23 4.18
C HIS A 19 -10.47 -0.09 2.85
N HIS A 20 -10.06 0.53 1.74
CA HIS A 20 -10.69 0.27 0.44
C HIS A 20 -10.39 -1.14 -0.10
N THR A 21 -9.27 -1.75 0.30
CA THR A 21 -8.98 -3.17 0.00
C THR A 21 -10.01 -4.08 0.67
N LYS A 22 -10.35 -3.82 1.94
CA LYS A 22 -11.41 -4.55 2.66
C LYS A 22 -12.76 -4.42 1.95
N LEU A 23 -13.15 -3.20 1.58
CA LEU A 23 -14.39 -2.95 0.84
C LEU A 23 -14.43 -3.65 -0.52
N GLN A 24 -13.31 -3.64 -1.24
CA GLN A 24 -13.21 -4.34 -2.52
C GLN A 24 -13.40 -5.86 -2.32
N LEU A 25 -12.77 -6.46 -1.31
CA LEU A 25 -12.94 -7.89 -1.02
C LEU A 25 -14.41 -8.24 -0.77
N LEU A 26 -15.12 -7.45 0.05
CA LEU A 26 -16.54 -7.67 0.32
C LEU A 26 -17.37 -7.62 -0.98
N ARG A 27 -17.16 -6.61 -1.83
CA ARG A 27 -17.85 -6.51 -3.13
C ARG A 27 -17.54 -7.67 -4.08
N MET A 28 -16.33 -8.19 -4.01
CA MET A 28 -15.94 -9.35 -4.82
C MET A 28 -16.68 -10.61 -4.36
N MET A 29 -16.97 -10.76 -3.07
CA MET A 29 -17.79 -11.87 -2.58
C MET A 29 -19.19 -11.81 -3.19
N ASP A 30 -19.82 -10.63 -3.18
CA ASP A 30 -21.15 -10.44 -3.77
C ASP A 30 -21.14 -10.70 -5.28
N LYS A 31 -20.12 -10.18 -5.98
CA LYS A 31 -19.98 -10.33 -7.45
C LYS A 31 -19.85 -11.79 -7.87
N PHE A 32 -19.15 -12.61 -7.11
CA PHE A 32 -18.93 -14.03 -7.41
C PHE A 32 -19.90 -14.97 -6.68
N ASN A 33 -20.84 -14.42 -5.91
CA ASN A 33 -21.78 -15.17 -5.08
C ASN A 33 -21.07 -16.20 -4.16
N GLU A 34 -19.98 -15.76 -3.53
CA GLU A 34 -19.18 -16.58 -2.61
C GLU A 34 -19.78 -16.61 -1.21
N ASP A 35 -19.62 -17.74 -0.54
CA ASP A 35 -19.92 -17.85 0.89
C ASP A 35 -18.78 -17.24 1.70
N GLY A 36 -19.10 -16.18 2.45
CA GLY A 36 -18.14 -15.43 3.25
C GLY A 36 -17.49 -16.22 4.40
N TYR A 37 -18.09 -17.32 4.87
CA TYR A 37 -17.45 -18.25 5.81
C TYR A 37 -16.58 -19.25 5.05
N GLN A 38 -17.11 -19.84 3.98
CA GLN A 38 -16.40 -20.88 3.23
C GLN A 38 -15.09 -20.35 2.64
N ILE A 39 -15.08 -19.14 2.10
CA ILE A 39 -13.84 -18.57 1.52
C ILE A 39 -12.74 -18.34 2.56
N VAL A 40 -13.11 -17.98 3.80
CA VAL A 40 -12.15 -17.84 4.91
C VAL A 40 -11.65 -19.21 5.32
N GLN A 41 -12.53 -20.20 5.42
CA GLN A 41 -12.15 -21.58 5.71
C GLN A 41 -11.19 -22.14 4.65
N ASP A 42 -11.52 -21.98 3.37
CA ASP A 42 -10.69 -22.42 2.24
C ASP A 42 -9.32 -21.72 2.25
N TYR A 43 -9.28 -20.43 2.58
CA TYR A 43 -8.01 -19.72 2.77
C TYR A 43 -7.20 -20.35 3.89
N MET A 44 -7.81 -20.53 5.06
CA MET A 44 -7.13 -21.08 6.23
C MET A 44 -6.62 -22.51 5.98
N ASP A 45 -7.35 -23.31 5.21
CA ASP A 45 -6.97 -24.69 4.86
C ASP A 45 -5.90 -24.75 3.75
N SER A 46 -5.78 -23.68 2.95
CA SER A 46 -4.69 -23.53 1.98
C SER A 46 -3.33 -23.19 2.61
N LEU A 47 -3.32 -22.75 3.88
CA LEU A 47 -2.09 -22.36 4.58
C LEU A 47 -1.26 -23.58 4.98
N SER A 48 0.07 -23.48 4.86
CA SER A 48 0.96 -24.46 5.50
C SER A 48 0.81 -24.42 7.02
N GLU A 49 1.18 -25.49 7.71
CA GLU A 49 1.07 -25.58 9.18
C GLU A 49 1.71 -24.38 9.90
N VAL A 50 2.87 -23.92 9.43
CA VAL A 50 3.56 -22.74 9.97
C VAL A 50 2.76 -21.46 9.70
N GLN A 51 2.23 -21.29 8.48
CA GLN A 51 1.43 -20.12 8.13
C GLN A 51 0.10 -20.06 8.90
N ARG A 52 -0.51 -21.23 9.14
CA ARG A 52 -1.72 -21.40 9.95
C ARG A 52 -1.47 -21.00 11.39
N LYS A 53 -0.44 -21.58 12.04
CA LYS A 53 -0.01 -21.21 13.41
C LYS A 53 0.25 -19.72 13.55
N ASN A 54 0.89 -19.09 12.56
CA ASN A 54 1.12 -17.66 12.55
C ASN A 54 -0.19 -16.86 12.42
N CYS A 55 -1.13 -17.30 11.58
CA CYS A 55 -2.44 -16.65 11.42
C CYS A 55 -3.24 -16.73 12.72
N ASP A 56 -3.31 -17.92 13.32
CA ASP A 56 -4.01 -18.13 14.58
C ASP A 56 -3.37 -17.30 15.70
N SER A 57 -2.05 -17.16 15.71
CA SER A 57 -1.35 -16.28 16.65
C SER A 57 -1.67 -14.80 16.43
N GLU A 58 -1.79 -14.35 15.17
CA GLU A 58 -2.20 -12.97 14.83
C GLU A 58 -3.62 -12.69 15.33
N ILE A 59 -4.55 -13.63 15.13
CA ILE A 59 -5.94 -13.50 15.60
C ILE A 59 -6.00 -13.56 17.13
N ASN A 60 -5.34 -14.52 17.76
CA ASN A 60 -5.40 -14.72 19.21
C ASN A 60 -4.78 -13.55 20.00
N ARG A 61 -3.86 -12.77 19.41
CA ARG A 61 -3.35 -11.53 20.04
C ARG A 61 -4.42 -10.45 20.22
N ASN A 62 -5.53 -10.56 19.50
CA ASN A 62 -6.67 -9.67 19.66
C ASN A 62 -7.67 -10.17 20.71
N LYS A 63 -7.52 -11.37 21.28
CA LYS A 63 -8.37 -11.83 22.39
C LYS A 63 -8.19 -10.92 23.59
N GLY A 64 -9.31 -10.49 24.17
CA GLY A 64 -9.33 -9.51 25.27
C GLY A 64 -8.87 -8.10 24.90
N ASN A 65 -8.64 -7.81 23.61
CA ASN A 65 -8.37 -6.45 23.15
C ASN A 65 -9.67 -5.63 23.13
N ILE A 66 -9.66 -4.42 23.67
CA ILE A 66 -10.85 -3.55 23.75
C ILE A 66 -11.46 -3.16 22.40
N TYR A 67 -10.70 -3.27 21.31
CA TYR A 67 -11.13 -2.84 19.97
C TYR A 67 -11.72 -3.97 19.13
N CYS A 68 -11.27 -5.21 19.33
CA CYS A 68 -11.63 -6.35 18.48
C CYS A 68 -11.80 -7.68 19.23
N GLY A 69 -11.63 -7.71 20.55
CA GLY A 69 -11.80 -8.90 21.38
C GLY A 69 -13.20 -9.50 21.24
N ASP A 70 -14.24 -8.67 21.28
CA ASP A 70 -15.63 -9.12 21.12
C ASP A 70 -15.88 -9.80 19.77
N ILE A 71 -15.19 -9.38 18.71
CA ILE A 71 -15.29 -10.00 17.38
C ILE A 71 -14.64 -11.38 17.42
N VAL A 72 -13.46 -11.48 18.04
CA VAL A 72 -12.73 -12.75 18.18
C VAL A 72 -13.52 -13.74 19.02
N ASP A 73 -14.06 -13.31 20.16
CA ASP A 73 -14.81 -14.16 21.08
C ASP A 73 -16.11 -14.67 20.45
N LYS A 74 -16.78 -13.85 19.63
CA LYS A 74 -18.04 -14.22 18.96
C LYS A 74 -17.87 -15.22 17.82
N TYR A 75 -16.78 -15.13 17.06
CA TYR A 75 -16.57 -15.89 15.83
C TYR A 75 -15.43 -16.91 15.94
N ASP A 76 -14.99 -17.23 17.17
CA ASP A 76 -13.88 -18.15 17.38
C ASP A 76 -14.12 -19.50 16.70
N GLY A 77 -13.11 -19.98 15.98
CA GLY A 77 -13.18 -21.20 15.17
C GLY A 77 -13.86 -21.08 13.81
N ALA A 78 -14.71 -20.08 13.55
CA ALA A 78 -15.40 -19.90 12.26
C ALA A 78 -15.67 -18.42 11.95
N TYR A 79 -14.72 -17.78 11.26
CA TYR A 79 -14.80 -16.35 10.97
C TYR A 79 -15.46 -16.08 9.62
N PRO A 80 -16.54 -15.28 9.56
CA PRO A 80 -16.99 -14.72 8.30
C PRO A 80 -15.99 -13.68 7.79
N ILE A 81 -15.94 -13.48 6.48
CA ILE A 81 -15.01 -12.54 5.85
C ILE A 81 -15.01 -11.14 6.47
N TRP A 82 -16.17 -10.55 6.79
CA TRP A 82 -16.24 -9.21 7.37
C TRP A 82 -15.62 -9.13 8.77
N ALA A 83 -15.66 -10.21 9.54
CA ALA A 83 -14.99 -10.27 10.84
C ALA A 83 -13.48 -10.52 10.64
N PHE A 84 -13.15 -11.47 9.75
CA PHE A 84 -11.77 -11.85 9.47
C PHE A 84 -10.91 -10.68 8.99
N ILE A 85 -11.41 -9.87 8.05
CA ILE A 85 -10.64 -8.74 7.51
C ILE A 85 -10.47 -7.59 8.51
N GLU A 86 -11.25 -7.53 9.59
CA GLU A 86 -11.11 -6.51 10.65
C GLU A 86 -10.06 -6.90 11.70
N ILE A 87 -9.87 -8.19 11.94
CA ILE A 87 -8.95 -8.69 12.98
C ILE A 87 -7.53 -8.91 12.48
N ILE A 88 -7.36 -9.22 11.19
CA ILE A 88 -6.04 -9.54 10.63
C ILE A 88 -5.20 -8.29 10.35
N PRO A 89 -3.86 -8.36 10.51
CA PRO A 89 -2.99 -7.24 10.16
C PRO A 89 -2.91 -7.04 8.64
N PHE A 90 -2.52 -5.83 8.21
CA PHE A 90 -2.42 -5.49 6.79
C PHE A 90 -1.64 -6.52 5.96
N GLY A 91 -0.52 -7.05 6.49
CA GLY A 91 0.25 -8.08 5.78
C GLY A 91 -0.54 -9.36 5.48
N ARG A 92 -1.39 -9.78 6.42
CA ARG A 92 -2.29 -10.93 6.28
C ARG A 92 -3.45 -10.61 5.34
N LEU A 93 -4.00 -9.39 5.42
CA LEU A 93 -5.00 -8.91 4.46
C LEU A 93 -4.49 -9.00 3.01
N VAL A 94 -3.25 -8.57 2.75
CA VAL A 94 -2.64 -8.66 1.41
C VAL A 94 -2.47 -10.13 0.97
N ALA A 95 -2.09 -11.03 1.88
CA ALA A 95 -1.99 -12.45 1.57
C ALA A 95 -3.36 -13.06 1.23
N PHE A 96 -4.39 -12.76 2.02
CA PHE A 96 -5.76 -13.19 1.77
C PHE A 96 -6.31 -12.62 0.45
N TYR A 97 -6.01 -11.36 0.15
CA TYR A 97 -6.34 -10.74 -1.14
C TYR A 97 -5.69 -11.47 -2.32
N GLY A 98 -4.42 -11.87 -2.17
CA GLY A 98 -3.72 -12.68 -3.19
C GLY A 98 -4.38 -14.05 -3.41
N PHE A 99 -4.82 -14.72 -2.34
CA PHE A 99 -5.60 -15.95 -2.43
C PHE A 99 -6.92 -15.75 -3.17
N CYS A 100 -7.67 -14.69 -2.83
CA CYS A 100 -8.92 -14.36 -3.51
C CYS A 100 -8.70 -14.04 -5.00
N ALA A 101 -7.62 -13.35 -5.34
CA ALA A 101 -7.28 -13.06 -6.73
C ALA A 101 -7.08 -14.34 -7.56
N ASP A 102 -6.45 -15.36 -6.98
CA ASP A 102 -6.27 -16.66 -7.62
C ASP A 102 -7.59 -17.43 -7.69
N ARG A 103 -8.38 -17.44 -6.61
CA ARG A 103 -9.70 -18.07 -6.53
C ARG A 103 -10.66 -17.56 -7.61
N PHE A 104 -10.67 -16.24 -7.83
CA PHE A 104 -11.55 -15.60 -8.82
C PHE A 104 -10.97 -15.55 -10.23
N ALA A 105 -9.73 -16.04 -10.41
CA ALA A 105 -8.95 -15.89 -11.65
C ALA A 105 -8.91 -14.44 -12.17
N ASP A 106 -8.93 -13.45 -11.27
CA ASP A 106 -9.03 -12.04 -11.61
C ASP A 106 -7.63 -11.42 -11.76
N LYS A 107 -7.27 -11.09 -13.02
CA LYS A 107 -5.96 -10.53 -13.36
C LYS A 107 -5.73 -9.14 -12.77
N GLU A 108 -6.77 -8.32 -12.63
CA GLU A 108 -6.68 -6.97 -12.06
C GLU A 108 -6.38 -7.07 -10.56
N MET A 109 -7.09 -7.95 -9.85
CA MET A 109 -6.77 -8.27 -8.46
C MET A 109 -5.36 -8.83 -8.34
N LYS A 110 -4.94 -9.75 -9.20
CA LYS A 110 -3.57 -10.27 -9.12
C LYS A 110 -2.51 -9.19 -9.31
N ASN A 111 -2.76 -8.22 -10.20
CA ASN A 111 -1.90 -7.05 -10.35
C ASN A 111 -1.92 -6.15 -9.09
N ASN A 112 -3.09 -5.92 -8.51
CA ASN A 112 -3.24 -5.14 -7.27
C ASN A 112 -2.56 -5.81 -6.08
N PHE A 113 -2.59 -7.14 -5.98
CA PHE A 113 -1.87 -7.89 -4.96
C PHE A 113 -0.38 -7.53 -4.93
N TYR A 114 0.30 -7.51 -6.08
CA TYR A 114 1.72 -7.12 -6.15
C TYR A 114 1.95 -5.66 -5.75
N ARG A 115 1.02 -4.75 -6.11
CA ARG A 115 1.10 -3.34 -5.72
C ARG A 115 0.84 -3.15 -4.22
N LEU A 116 -0.07 -3.93 -3.64
CA LEU A 116 -0.35 -3.96 -2.21
C LEU A 116 0.84 -4.47 -1.40
N LEU A 117 1.59 -5.47 -1.90
CA LEU A 117 2.86 -5.89 -1.30
C LEU A 117 3.84 -4.71 -1.19
N THR A 118 3.98 -3.92 -2.26
CA THR A 118 4.80 -2.70 -2.25
C THR A 118 4.29 -1.66 -1.25
N CYS A 119 2.97 -1.46 -1.16
CA CYS A 119 2.36 -0.52 -0.18
C CYS A 119 2.62 -0.98 1.27
N LYS A 120 2.51 -2.29 1.54
CA LYS A 120 2.81 -2.88 2.85
C LYS A 120 4.27 -2.60 3.27
N GLU A 121 5.22 -2.74 2.35
CA GLU A 121 6.65 -2.50 2.62
C GLU A 121 6.91 -1.06 3.07
N ILE A 122 6.45 -0.07 2.29
CA ILE A 122 6.70 1.34 2.60
C ILE A 122 5.90 1.82 3.82
N ARG A 123 4.70 1.27 4.04
CA ARG A 123 3.90 1.49 5.25
C ARG A 123 4.66 1.01 6.47
N ASN A 124 5.18 -0.23 6.45
CA ASN A 124 5.91 -0.78 7.59
C ASN A 124 7.19 0.01 7.87
N ALA A 125 7.98 0.33 6.83
CA ALA A 125 9.14 1.19 7.00
C ALA A 125 8.79 2.53 7.67
N SER A 126 7.69 3.16 7.24
CA SER A 126 7.23 4.44 7.79
C SER A 126 6.75 4.34 9.24
N ALA A 127 5.95 3.31 9.55
CA ALA A 127 5.39 3.06 10.88
C ALA A 127 6.46 2.68 11.91
N HIS A 128 7.52 1.99 11.49
CA HIS A 128 8.68 1.68 12.34
C HIS A 128 9.73 2.82 12.38
N SER A 129 9.40 3.99 11.83
CA SER A 129 10.26 5.17 11.80
C SER A 129 11.58 5.02 11.04
N ASN A 130 11.66 4.11 10.08
CA ASN A 130 12.81 3.97 9.18
C ASN A 130 12.86 5.15 8.20
N CYS A 131 14.04 5.72 7.97
CA CYS A 131 14.22 6.82 7.01
C CYS A 131 13.91 6.36 5.58
N ILE A 132 12.93 7.02 4.94
CA ILE A 132 12.47 6.70 3.58
C ILE A 132 13.40 7.34 2.54
N LEU A 133 13.96 8.51 2.85
CA LEU A 133 14.83 9.26 1.93
C LEU A 133 16.33 8.95 2.06
N ASN A 134 16.70 7.85 2.74
CA ASN A 134 18.10 7.55 3.08
C ASN A 134 18.98 7.12 1.87
N ASP A 135 18.39 6.71 0.75
CA ASP A 135 19.13 6.40 -0.48
C ASP A 135 18.29 6.69 -1.73
N LEU A 136 18.72 7.70 -2.49
CA LEU A 136 18.09 8.16 -3.72
C LEU A 136 18.86 7.75 -4.99
N LYS A 137 19.87 6.86 -4.87
CA LYS A 137 20.64 6.35 -6.00
C LYS A 137 19.77 5.52 -6.94
N ALA A 138 20.07 5.59 -8.23
CA ALA A 138 19.44 4.74 -9.22
C ALA A 138 19.86 3.27 -9.06
N ARG A 139 19.07 2.36 -9.64
CA ARG A 139 19.33 0.90 -9.71
C ARG A 139 19.42 0.20 -8.35
N THR A 140 18.60 0.62 -7.39
CA THR A 140 18.43 -0.05 -6.09
C THR A 140 17.17 -0.92 -6.05
N ALA A 141 16.29 -0.81 -7.04
CA ALA A 141 15.10 -1.65 -7.17
C ALA A 141 15.46 -3.08 -7.62
N ALA A 142 14.96 -4.08 -6.88
CA ALA A 142 15.11 -5.49 -7.24
C ALA A 142 14.15 -5.93 -8.37
N HIS A 143 13.04 -5.21 -8.55
CA HIS A 143 11.99 -5.58 -9.49
C HIS A 143 11.63 -4.41 -10.42
N LYS A 144 11.19 -4.75 -11.63
CA LYS A 144 10.68 -3.74 -12.57
C LYS A 144 9.41 -3.08 -12.03
N THR A 145 9.23 -1.81 -12.38
CA THR A 145 7.99 -1.08 -12.09
C THR A 145 6.80 -1.74 -12.76
N ASN A 146 5.67 -1.81 -12.06
CA ASN A 146 4.43 -2.33 -12.63
C ASN A 146 4.03 -1.51 -13.87
N THR A 147 3.55 -2.20 -14.91
CA THR A 147 3.24 -1.58 -16.21
C THR A 147 2.19 -0.48 -16.08
N ALA A 148 1.13 -0.65 -15.28
CA ALA A 148 0.09 0.37 -15.15
C ALA A 148 0.61 1.63 -14.45
N VAL A 149 1.47 1.48 -13.44
CA VAL A 149 2.16 2.61 -12.79
C VAL A 149 3.05 3.33 -13.81
N THR A 150 3.76 2.57 -14.64
CA THR A 150 4.60 3.14 -15.71
C THR A 150 3.77 3.91 -16.74
N ASN A 151 2.62 3.37 -17.14
CA ASN A 151 1.71 4.00 -18.09
C ASN A 151 1.15 5.32 -17.54
N GLU A 152 0.72 5.35 -16.28
CA GLU A 152 0.28 6.61 -15.64
C GLU A 152 1.39 7.67 -15.61
N LEU A 153 2.62 7.27 -15.31
CA LEU A 153 3.76 8.20 -15.34
C LEU A 153 4.08 8.70 -16.76
N MET A 154 3.78 7.92 -17.80
CA MET A 154 3.96 8.34 -19.19
C MET A 154 2.94 9.40 -19.63
N MET A 155 1.81 9.51 -18.93
CA MET A 155 0.78 10.53 -19.19
C MET A 155 1.14 11.89 -18.58
N ILE A 156 2.20 11.99 -17.77
CA ILE A 156 2.67 13.26 -17.22
C ILE A 156 3.46 14.01 -18.29
N ASN A 157 2.94 15.17 -18.69
CA ASN A 157 3.57 16.04 -19.68
C ASN A 157 5.02 16.39 -19.26
N ASP A 158 5.89 16.55 -20.25
CA ASP A 158 7.30 16.94 -20.09
C ASP A 158 8.18 15.96 -19.27
N MET A 159 7.67 14.77 -18.92
CA MET A 159 8.47 13.75 -18.24
C MET A 159 9.34 12.95 -19.21
N ASN A 160 10.64 13.27 -19.26
CA ASN A 160 11.62 12.54 -20.05
C ASN A 160 11.67 11.03 -19.69
N SER A 161 11.69 10.16 -20.71
CA SER A 161 11.67 8.69 -20.55
C SER A 161 12.89 8.12 -19.81
N ASN A 162 14.09 8.66 -20.05
CA ASN A 162 15.32 8.28 -19.34
C ASN A 162 15.28 8.76 -17.90
N PHE A 163 14.78 9.98 -17.67
CA PHE A 163 14.61 10.52 -16.32
C PHE A 163 13.64 9.66 -15.49
N ARG A 164 12.47 9.33 -16.04
CA ARG A 164 11.48 8.42 -15.42
C ARG A 164 12.11 7.06 -15.10
N ARG A 165 12.75 6.42 -16.09
CA ARG A 165 13.37 5.10 -15.91
C ARG A 165 14.44 5.12 -14.83
N ASN A 166 15.25 6.17 -14.79
CA ASN A 166 16.29 6.35 -13.79
C ASN A 166 15.69 6.49 -12.38
N ARG A 167 14.66 7.33 -12.21
CA ARG A 167 14.00 7.54 -10.90
C ARG A 167 13.25 6.30 -10.43
N MET A 168 12.51 5.63 -11.32
CA MET A 168 11.77 4.42 -10.99
C MET A 168 12.67 3.18 -10.80
N SER A 169 13.97 3.27 -11.10
CA SER A 169 14.95 2.25 -10.75
C SER A 169 15.45 2.36 -9.30
N ASN A 170 15.05 3.40 -8.56
CA ASN A 170 15.27 3.49 -7.13
C ASN A 170 14.10 2.83 -6.38
N ALA A 171 14.40 1.90 -5.48
CA ALA A 171 13.39 1.13 -4.75
C ALA A 171 12.43 2.00 -3.91
N ARG A 172 12.93 3.05 -3.26
CA ARG A 172 12.14 3.91 -2.35
C ARG A 172 11.22 4.81 -3.14
N ILE A 173 11.71 5.36 -4.26
CA ILE A 173 10.89 6.14 -5.19
C ILE A 173 9.84 5.26 -5.85
N GLN A 174 10.20 4.05 -6.29
CA GLN A 174 9.26 3.09 -6.85
C GLN A 174 8.13 2.75 -5.85
N GLN A 175 8.48 2.48 -4.59
CA GLN A 175 7.52 2.21 -3.52
C GLN A 175 6.59 3.40 -3.27
N LEU A 176 7.15 4.61 -3.18
CA LEU A 176 6.37 5.84 -2.94
C LEU A 176 5.40 6.13 -4.08
N VAL A 177 5.86 6.02 -5.32
CA VAL A 177 5.02 6.23 -6.50
C VAL A 177 3.93 5.16 -6.62
N THR A 178 4.24 3.91 -6.27
CA THR A 178 3.24 2.82 -6.25
C THR A 178 2.17 3.09 -5.20
N LEU A 179 2.54 3.58 -4.02
CA LEU A 179 1.58 4.00 -2.98
C LEU A 179 0.66 5.12 -3.50
N PHE A 180 1.21 6.15 -4.15
CA PHE A 180 0.42 7.25 -4.70
C PHE A 180 -0.53 6.78 -5.81
N TYR A 181 -0.05 5.88 -6.68
CA TYR A 181 -0.87 5.26 -7.70
C TYR A 181 -2.03 4.49 -7.07
N MET A 182 -1.74 3.60 -6.11
CA MET A 182 -2.74 2.77 -5.46
C MET A 182 -3.77 3.59 -4.69
N HIS A 183 -3.37 4.66 -4.02
CA HIS A 183 -4.30 5.56 -3.36
C HIS A 183 -5.25 6.21 -4.37
N ARG A 184 -4.72 6.75 -5.47
CA ARG A 184 -5.52 7.40 -6.51
C ARG A 184 -6.54 6.43 -7.15
N THR A 185 -6.16 5.16 -7.34
CA THR A 185 -6.99 4.18 -8.06
C THR A 185 -7.92 3.37 -7.17
N MET A 186 -7.55 3.06 -5.92
CA MET A 186 -8.38 2.25 -5.02
C MET A 186 -9.32 3.08 -4.15
N VAL A 187 -8.92 4.29 -3.76
CA VAL A 187 -9.80 5.16 -2.98
C VAL A 187 -10.92 5.65 -3.89
N GLU A 188 -12.16 5.62 -3.45
CA GLU A 188 -13.31 6.02 -4.28
C GLU A 188 -13.76 7.45 -3.97
N SER A 189 -13.56 7.92 -2.74
CA SER A 189 -13.94 9.26 -2.33
C SER A 189 -13.00 10.33 -2.91
N ASP A 190 -13.52 11.18 -3.79
CA ASP A 190 -12.81 12.34 -4.33
C ASP A 190 -12.40 13.34 -3.23
N GLY A 191 -13.20 13.44 -2.17
CA GLY A 191 -12.86 14.26 -1.00
C GLY A 191 -11.59 13.78 -0.29
N ILE A 192 -11.46 12.46 -0.09
CA ILE A 192 -10.25 11.86 0.51
C ILE A 192 -9.05 12.08 -0.42
N LYS A 193 -9.19 11.82 -1.73
CA LYS A 193 -8.12 12.06 -2.71
C LYS A 193 -7.64 13.51 -2.72
N LYS A 194 -8.57 14.47 -2.68
CA LYS A 194 -8.26 15.89 -2.67
C LYS A 194 -7.53 16.29 -1.38
N SER A 195 -8.04 15.87 -0.23
CA SER A 195 -7.42 16.11 1.07
C SER A 195 -5.98 15.58 1.11
N GLU A 196 -5.77 14.33 0.67
CA GLU A 196 -4.43 13.73 0.60
C GLU A 196 -3.50 14.47 -0.36
N SER A 197 -4.01 14.90 -1.51
CA SER A 197 -3.25 15.69 -2.47
C SER A 197 -2.77 17.01 -1.86
N GLU A 198 -3.64 17.74 -1.18
CA GLU A 198 -3.31 19.00 -0.49
C GLU A 198 -2.25 18.79 0.59
N GLU A 199 -2.34 17.69 1.35
CA GLU A 199 -1.39 17.35 2.39
C GLU A 199 -0.01 16.96 1.84
N ILE A 200 0.04 16.21 0.75
CA ILE A 200 1.30 15.93 0.04
C ILE A 200 1.90 17.22 -0.53
N GLN A 201 1.09 18.11 -1.09
CA GLN A 201 1.56 19.43 -1.56
C GLN A 201 2.16 20.27 -0.43
N LYS A 202 1.62 20.19 0.80
CA LYS A 202 2.22 20.85 1.97
C LYS A 202 3.60 20.28 2.30
N VAL A 203 3.81 18.97 2.15
CA VAL A 203 5.12 18.33 2.31
C VAL A 203 6.09 18.81 1.22
N MET A 204 5.65 18.85 -0.05
CA MET A 204 6.45 19.33 -1.18
C MET A 204 6.84 20.80 -1.02
N LYS A 205 5.89 21.68 -0.68
CA LYS A 205 6.19 23.09 -0.36
C LYS A 205 7.21 23.24 0.76
N ARG A 206 7.22 22.32 1.74
CA ARG A 206 8.20 22.36 2.84
C ARG A 206 9.58 21.90 2.41
N ILE A 207 9.65 20.94 1.47
CA ILE A 207 10.89 20.58 0.78
C ILE A 207 11.43 21.84 0.10
N ASP A 208 10.65 22.47 -0.77
CA ASP A 208 11.07 23.63 -1.57
C ASP A 208 11.52 24.84 -0.73
N ARG A 209 10.95 25.07 0.47
CA ARG A 209 11.39 26.16 1.36
C ARG A 209 12.87 26.09 1.73
N ASN A 210 13.47 24.90 1.72
CA ASN A 210 14.87 24.68 2.09
C ASN A 210 15.70 24.25 0.87
N TYR A 211 15.25 24.59 -0.34
CA TYR A 211 15.85 24.14 -1.60
C TYR A 211 17.36 24.39 -1.68
N ASP A 212 17.79 25.56 -1.19
CA ASP A 212 19.18 25.97 -1.21
C ASP A 212 20.11 25.00 -0.47
N TYR A 213 19.62 24.31 0.57
CA TYR A 213 20.41 23.38 1.38
C TYR A 213 20.90 22.15 0.62
N TYR A 214 20.23 21.80 -0.48
CA TYR A 214 20.58 20.64 -1.30
C TYR A 214 20.71 20.99 -2.78
N SER A 215 20.77 22.29 -3.10
CA SER A 215 20.97 22.81 -4.46
C SER A 215 22.26 22.29 -5.12
N THR A 216 23.29 21.99 -4.31
CA THR A 216 24.58 21.45 -4.73
C THR A 216 24.58 19.93 -4.91
N ASN A 217 23.48 19.24 -4.60
CA ASN A 217 23.34 17.79 -4.76
C ASN A 217 22.32 17.46 -5.88
N PRO A 218 22.79 17.18 -7.12
CA PRO A 218 21.92 16.93 -8.27
C PRO A 218 20.96 15.75 -8.08
N MET A 219 21.33 14.77 -7.25
CA MET A 219 20.50 13.60 -6.98
C MET A 219 19.26 13.96 -6.18
N ILE A 220 19.45 14.71 -5.09
CA ILE A 220 18.37 15.18 -4.22
C ILE A 220 17.47 16.14 -5.00
N LYS A 221 18.07 17.14 -5.65
CA LYS A 221 17.37 18.11 -6.51
C LYS A 221 16.48 17.40 -7.52
N GLY A 222 17.04 16.53 -8.35
CA GLY A 222 16.25 15.86 -9.37
C GLY A 222 15.23 14.85 -8.84
N THR A 223 15.35 14.37 -7.59
CA THR A 223 14.29 13.57 -6.96
C THR A 223 13.09 14.44 -6.60
N PHE A 224 13.33 15.63 -6.05
CA PHE A 224 12.26 16.55 -5.72
C PHE A 224 11.64 17.19 -6.95
N ASP A 225 12.43 17.48 -7.98
CA ASP A 225 11.90 17.91 -9.28
C ASP A 225 10.95 16.83 -9.84
N PHE A 226 11.33 15.55 -9.79
CA PHE A 226 10.46 14.44 -10.20
C PHE A 226 9.13 14.40 -9.44
N ALA A 227 9.17 14.64 -8.13
CA ALA A 227 7.96 14.68 -7.29
C ALA A 227 7.11 15.95 -7.51
N ASN A 228 7.71 17.04 -8.00
CA ASN A 228 7.06 18.33 -8.30
C ASN A 228 6.51 18.46 -9.73
N LEU A 229 6.73 17.48 -10.62
CA LEU A 229 6.19 17.48 -12.00
C LEU A 229 4.65 17.37 -12.10
N LYS A 230 3.93 17.63 -11.02
CA LYS A 230 2.47 17.82 -11.02
C LYS A 230 2.16 19.32 -11.05
N LYS A 231 2.28 19.92 -12.24
CA LYS A 231 1.47 21.08 -12.64
C LYS A 231 0.47 20.62 -13.67
#